data_AF-A0AAV6AE78-F1
#
_entry.id   AF-A0AAV6AE78-F1
#
_cell.length_a   1.000
_cell.length_b   1.000
_cell.length_c   1.000
_cell.angle_alpha   90.00
_cell.angle_beta   90.00
_cell.angle_gamma   90.00
#
_symmetry.space_group_name_H-M   'P 1'
#
loop_
_entity.id
_entity.type
_entity.pdbx_description
1 polymer ?
#
loop_
_entity_poly.entity_id
_entity_poly.type
_entity_poly.pdbx_seq_one_letter_code
_entity_poly.pdbx_strand_id
1 'polypeptide(L)'
;TSTGRTLADNGLKIVDDGVVMRSEAALAASLAATWGPGARDAARLMLTRIAADARARAVKRIEAAIEPTPDLRAAARDRFGAEAPFSGGSLVLVCPARSVHACAAWLIEAGAAAVTVQPVEYVFEAANPLYDTLARRLDG
;
A
#
# COMPACT_ATOMS: atom_id res chain seq x y z
N THR A 1 0.50 24.95 -3.59
CA THR A 1 -0.87 25.28 -4.06
C THR A 1 -1.57 23.98 -4.39
N SER A 2 -2.80 23.75 -3.93
CA SER A 2 -3.51 22.49 -4.18
C SER A 2 -4.17 22.46 -5.56
N THR A 3 -5.10 23.38 -5.84
CA THR A 3 -5.86 23.43 -7.11
C THR A 3 -5.55 24.66 -7.96
N GLY A 4 -4.75 25.62 -7.45
CA GLY A 4 -4.44 26.87 -8.15
C GLY A 4 -5.57 27.89 -8.22
N ARG A 5 -6.77 27.55 -7.71
CA ARG A 5 -7.98 28.40 -7.72
C ARG A 5 -7.70 29.81 -7.15
N THR A 6 -7.08 29.87 -5.98
CA THR A 6 -6.75 31.15 -5.32
C THR A 6 -5.76 32.00 -6.12
N LEU A 7 -4.88 31.40 -6.93
CA LEU A 7 -3.97 32.16 -7.79
C LEU A 7 -4.73 32.75 -8.98
N ALA A 8 -5.57 31.95 -9.63
CA ALA A 8 -6.39 32.39 -10.75
C ALA A 8 -7.35 33.53 -10.36
N ASP A 9 -7.98 33.44 -9.19
CA ASP A 9 -8.90 34.48 -8.66
C ASP A 9 -8.18 35.83 -8.43
N ASN A 10 -6.85 35.83 -8.35
CA ASN A 10 -6.01 37.02 -8.15
C ASN A 10 -5.20 37.40 -9.40
N GLY A 11 -5.46 36.79 -10.56
CA GLY A 11 -4.70 37.04 -11.79
C GLY A 11 -3.24 36.59 -11.73
N LEU A 12 -2.91 35.65 -10.83
CA LEU A 12 -1.58 35.11 -10.64
C LEU A 12 -1.41 33.76 -11.34
N LYS A 13 -0.19 33.44 -11.74
CA LYS A 13 0.17 32.15 -12.36
C LYS A 13 1.33 31.48 -11.63
N ILE A 14 1.33 30.14 -11.64
CA ILE A 14 2.50 29.36 -11.21
C ILE A 14 3.56 29.50 -12.31
N VAL A 15 4.81 29.78 -11.92
CA VAL A 15 5.96 29.82 -12.83
C VAL A 15 6.52 28.40 -12.96
N ASP A 16 6.98 28.04 -14.16
CA ASP A 16 7.40 26.66 -14.48
C ASP A 16 8.53 26.12 -13.58
N ASP A 17 9.35 27.00 -13.01
CA ASP A 17 10.39 26.67 -12.00
C ASP A 17 10.17 27.38 -10.64
N GLY A 18 8.92 27.78 -10.37
CA GLY A 18 8.56 28.53 -9.16
C GLY A 18 8.18 27.67 -7.95
N VAL A 19 8.27 26.34 -8.08
CA VAL A 19 7.86 25.40 -7.03
C VAL A 19 9.05 25.10 -6.11
N VAL A 20 9.03 25.68 -4.91
CA VAL A 20 10.08 25.48 -3.90
C VAL A 20 10.05 24.06 -3.31
N MET A 21 8.87 23.59 -2.87
CA MET A 21 8.66 22.25 -2.33
C MET A 21 7.18 21.86 -2.39
N ARG A 22 6.88 20.58 -2.64
CA ARG A 22 5.53 20.03 -2.46
C ARG A 22 5.30 19.70 -0.99
N SER A 23 4.20 20.20 -0.43
CA SER A 23 3.79 19.91 0.94
C SER A 23 2.86 18.70 0.96
N GLU A 24 3.16 17.77 1.87
CA GLU A 24 2.32 16.62 2.20
C GLU A 24 2.25 16.50 3.74
N ALA A 25 1.28 15.74 4.23
CA ALA A 25 1.24 15.41 5.65
C ALA A 25 2.43 14.50 6.01
N ALA A 26 3.15 14.84 7.09
CA ALA A 26 4.30 14.07 7.56
C ALA A 26 4.18 13.78 9.06
N LEU A 27 4.55 12.56 9.45
CA LEU A 27 4.77 12.18 10.84
C LEU A 27 6.27 12.33 11.15
N ALA A 28 6.61 13.16 12.12
CA ALA A 28 7.99 13.42 12.52
C ALA A 28 8.29 12.88 13.92
N ALA A 29 9.54 12.46 14.14
CA ALA A 29 10.04 11.97 15.42
C ALA A 29 11.34 12.70 15.79
N SER A 30 11.47 13.15 17.04
CA SER A 30 12.70 13.77 17.54
C SER A 30 13.72 12.71 17.90
N LEU A 31 14.91 12.80 17.30
CA LEU A 31 16.04 11.92 17.63
C LEU A 31 16.69 12.29 18.97
N ALA A 32 16.52 13.52 19.45
CA ALA A 32 17.08 14.01 20.70
C ALA A 32 16.20 13.73 21.93
N ALA A 33 15.00 13.18 21.73
CA ALA A 33 14.09 12.84 22.82
C ALA A 33 14.53 11.57 23.58
N THR A 34 14.09 11.40 24.82
CA THR A 34 14.32 10.16 25.57
C THR A 34 13.41 9.04 25.05
N TRP A 35 14.02 8.00 24.47
CA TRP A 35 13.30 6.85 23.90
C TRP A 35 13.30 5.63 24.84
N GLY A 36 12.43 5.66 25.85
CA GLY A 36 12.18 4.50 26.71
C GLY A 36 11.37 3.40 26.01
N PRO A 37 11.25 2.20 26.63
CA PRO A 37 10.53 1.07 26.06
C PRO A 37 9.10 1.40 25.64
N GLY A 38 8.33 2.07 26.51
CA GLY A 38 6.94 2.45 26.20
C GLY A 38 6.81 3.43 25.02
N ALA A 39 7.76 4.35 24.84
CA ALA A 39 7.77 5.28 23.72
C ALA A 39 8.06 4.56 22.40
N ARG A 40 9.01 3.62 22.42
CA ARG A 40 9.35 2.77 21.27
C ARG A 40 8.18 1.87 20.87
N ASP A 41 7.49 1.26 21.84
CA ASP A 41 6.31 0.43 21.58
C ASP A 41 5.13 1.23 21.02
N ALA A 42 4.86 2.41 21.56
CA ALA A 42 3.83 3.31 21.04
C ALA A 42 4.14 3.74 19.59
N ALA A 43 5.39 4.11 19.30
CA ALA A 43 5.82 4.45 17.95
C ALA A 43 5.71 3.25 16.99
N ARG A 44 6.08 2.04 17.43
CA ARG A 44 5.90 0.81 16.66
C ARG A 44 4.43 0.61 16.28
N LEU A 45 3.53 0.68 17.25
CA LEU A 45 2.10 0.46 17.01
C LEU A 45 1.52 1.48 16.01
N MET A 46 1.86 2.77 16.18
CA MET A 46 1.40 3.83 15.28
C MET A 46 1.94 3.63 13.86
N LEU A 47 3.24 3.40 13.71
CA LEU A 47 3.87 3.20 12.41
C LEU A 47 3.38 1.92 11.72
N THR A 48 3.08 0.85 12.47
CA THR A 48 2.49 -0.37 11.91
C THR A 48 1.13 -0.08 11.28
N ARG A 49 0.26 0.68 11.95
CA ARG A 49 -1.06 1.05 11.41
C ARG A 49 -0.94 1.92 10.16
N ILE A 50 -0.04 2.90 10.18
CA ILE A 50 0.22 3.77 9.02
C ILE A 50 0.74 2.94 7.84
N ALA A 51 1.70 2.04 8.07
CA ALA A 51 2.25 1.19 7.03
C ALA A 51 1.19 0.22 6.47
N ALA A 52 0.25 -0.24 7.31
CA ALA A 52 -0.83 -1.12 6.90
C ALA A 52 -1.90 -0.40 6.06
N ASP A 53 -2.28 0.82 6.43
CA ASP A 53 -3.19 1.67 5.65
C ASP A 53 -2.58 2.06 4.30
N ALA A 54 -1.30 2.47 4.29
CA ALA A 54 -0.59 2.83 3.07
C ALA A 54 -0.53 1.66 2.07
N ARG A 55 -0.25 0.45 2.54
CA ARG A 55 -0.31 -0.77 1.71
C ARG A 55 -1.71 -1.04 1.21
N ALA A 56 -2.72 -0.96 2.08
CA ALA A 56 -4.11 -1.23 1.72
C ALA A 56 -4.62 -0.33 0.58
N ARG A 57 -4.20 0.93 0.54
CA ARG A 57 -4.52 1.86 -0.56
C ARG A 57 -3.93 1.43 -1.92
N ALA A 58 -2.81 0.73 -1.90
CA ALA A 58 -2.09 0.32 -3.11
C ALA A 58 -2.60 -1.00 -3.72
N VAL A 59 -3.42 -1.76 -2.98
CA VAL A 59 -3.85 -3.12 -3.36
C VAL A 59 -5.36 -3.32 -3.27
N LYS A 60 -5.83 -4.44 -3.83
CA LYS A 60 -7.19 -4.98 -3.71
C LYS A 60 -7.11 -6.47 -3.42
N ARG A 61 -8.10 -7.00 -2.72
CA ARG A 61 -8.28 -8.44 -2.57
C ARG A 61 -9.07 -8.95 -3.76
N ILE A 62 -8.58 -9.99 -4.39
CA ILE A 62 -9.29 -10.76 -5.41
C ILE A 62 -9.61 -12.13 -4.81
N GLU A 63 -10.84 -12.59 -4.98
CA GLU A 63 -11.21 -13.97 -4.69
C GLU A 63 -11.84 -14.59 -5.94
N ALA A 64 -11.27 -15.70 -6.39
CA ALA A 64 -11.64 -16.38 -7.62
C ALA A 64 -12.04 -17.84 -7.34
N ALA A 65 -13.17 -18.25 -7.89
CA ALA A 65 -13.68 -19.61 -7.85
C ALA A 65 -12.95 -20.49 -8.87
N ILE A 66 -11.70 -20.81 -8.55
CA ILE A 66 -10.79 -21.68 -9.32
C ILE A 66 -9.88 -22.42 -8.35
N GLU A 67 -9.55 -23.67 -8.68
CA GLU A 67 -8.61 -24.47 -7.89
C GLU A 67 -7.22 -23.81 -7.91
N PRO A 68 -6.67 -23.44 -6.75
CA PRO A 68 -5.46 -22.64 -6.71
C PRO A 68 -4.19 -23.49 -6.88
N THR A 69 -3.69 -23.60 -8.10
CA THR A 69 -2.45 -24.33 -8.41
C THR A 69 -1.18 -23.47 -8.19
N PRO A 70 0.00 -24.08 -7.95
CA PRO A 70 1.27 -23.35 -7.88
C PRO A 70 1.56 -22.52 -9.15
N ASP A 71 1.27 -23.08 -10.33
CA ASP A 71 1.49 -22.40 -11.61
C ASP A 71 0.58 -21.18 -11.78
N LEU A 72 -0.68 -21.29 -11.37
CA LEU A 72 -1.62 -20.17 -11.40
C LEU A 72 -1.17 -19.06 -10.45
N ARG A 73 -0.67 -19.40 -9.25
CA ARG A 73 -0.12 -18.44 -8.29
C ARG A 73 1.15 -17.77 -8.83
N ALA A 74 2.03 -18.52 -9.48
CA ALA A 74 3.24 -17.99 -10.12
C ALA A 74 2.88 -17.04 -11.27
N ALA A 75 1.98 -17.45 -12.17
CA ALA A 75 1.53 -16.63 -13.27
C ALA A 75 0.84 -15.33 -12.80
N ALA A 76 0.04 -15.38 -11.72
CA ALA A 76 -0.60 -14.21 -11.14
C ALA A 76 0.44 -13.19 -10.62
N ARG A 77 1.47 -13.67 -9.92
CA ARG A 77 2.59 -12.87 -9.44
C ARG A 77 3.40 -12.28 -10.59
N ASP A 78 3.83 -13.10 -11.54
CA ASP A 78 4.75 -12.68 -12.60
C ASP A 78 4.10 -11.68 -13.56
N ARG A 79 2.80 -11.86 -13.86
CA ARG A 79 2.07 -11.02 -14.82
C ARG A 79 1.49 -9.75 -14.20
N PHE A 80 1.04 -9.82 -12.95
CA PHE A 80 0.24 -8.74 -12.35
C PHE A 80 0.82 -8.19 -11.05
N GLY A 81 1.87 -8.82 -10.50
CA GLY A 81 2.35 -8.54 -9.14
C GLY A 81 1.36 -8.98 -8.06
N ALA A 82 0.45 -9.92 -8.37
CA ALA A 82 -0.57 -10.37 -7.44
C ALA A 82 -0.05 -11.52 -6.59
N GLU A 83 0.02 -11.31 -5.27
CA GLU A 83 0.50 -12.32 -4.33
C GLU A 83 -0.66 -13.16 -3.81
N ALA A 84 -0.40 -14.42 -3.48
CA ALA A 84 -1.40 -15.35 -2.96
C ALA A 84 -1.05 -15.77 -1.51
N PRO A 85 -1.13 -14.86 -0.52
CA PRO A 85 -0.64 -15.10 0.83
C PRO A 85 -1.51 -16.08 1.63
N PHE A 86 -2.72 -16.39 1.14
CA PHE A 86 -3.66 -17.29 1.78
C PHE A 86 -3.80 -18.59 0.97
N SER A 87 -3.97 -19.69 1.69
CA SER A 87 -4.34 -21.00 1.15
C SER A 87 -5.81 -21.32 1.48
N GLY A 88 -6.46 -22.14 0.66
CA GLY A 88 -7.88 -22.46 0.79
C GLY A 88 -8.43 -23.12 -0.48
N GLY A 89 -9.74 -23.38 -0.49
CA GLY A 89 -10.44 -23.98 -1.65
C GLY A 89 -10.74 -23.01 -2.80
N SER A 90 -10.49 -21.71 -2.62
CA SER A 90 -10.55 -20.68 -3.66
C SER A 90 -9.19 -19.98 -3.79
N LEU A 91 -8.91 -19.43 -4.98
CA LEU A 91 -7.73 -18.59 -5.15
C LEU A 91 -8.01 -17.19 -4.57
N VAL A 92 -7.27 -16.84 -3.52
CA VAL A 92 -7.28 -15.50 -2.94
C VAL A 92 -5.97 -14.80 -3.26
N LEU A 93 -6.05 -13.62 -3.88
CA LEU A 93 -4.92 -12.78 -4.23
C LEU A 93 -4.99 -11.41 -3.54
N VAL A 94 -3.83 -10.85 -3.24
CA VAL A 94 -3.61 -9.42 -2.99
C VAL A 94 -2.97 -8.85 -4.24
N CYS A 95 -3.73 -8.09 -5.01
CA CYS A 95 -3.35 -7.58 -6.31
C CYS A 95 -3.12 -6.06 -6.26
N PRO A 96 -2.06 -5.52 -6.89
CA PRO A 96 -1.91 -4.08 -7.05
C PRO A 96 -3.15 -3.45 -7.69
N ALA A 97 -3.63 -2.34 -7.14
CA ALA A 97 -4.87 -1.71 -7.59
C ALA A 97 -4.85 -1.36 -9.10
N ARG A 98 -3.66 -1.02 -9.63
CA ARG A 98 -3.45 -0.74 -11.07
C ARG A 98 -3.64 -1.96 -11.98
N SER A 99 -3.45 -3.17 -11.47
CA SER A 99 -3.47 -4.42 -12.24
C SER A 99 -4.77 -5.22 -12.04
N VAL A 100 -5.66 -4.77 -11.14
CA VAL A 100 -6.77 -5.57 -10.62
C VAL A 100 -7.75 -6.04 -11.70
N HIS A 101 -8.09 -5.17 -12.64
CA HIS A 101 -9.03 -5.50 -13.72
C HIS A 101 -8.43 -6.49 -14.73
N ALA A 102 -7.16 -6.30 -15.10
CA ALA A 102 -6.44 -7.21 -15.99
C ALA A 102 -6.24 -8.59 -15.35
N CYS A 103 -5.92 -8.63 -14.05
CA CYS A 103 -5.79 -9.86 -13.29
C CYS A 103 -7.13 -10.62 -13.20
N ALA A 104 -8.23 -9.90 -12.91
CA ALA A 104 -9.56 -10.50 -12.84
C ALA A 104 -10.02 -11.07 -14.19
N ALA A 105 -9.81 -10.34 -15.30
CA ALA A 105 -10.13 -10.82 -16.64
C ALA A 105 -9.33 -12.09 -16.99
N TRP A 106 -8.01 -12.07 -16.72
CA TRP A 106 -7.15 -13.23 -16.94
C TRP A 106 -7.57 -14.46 -16.13
N LEU A 107 -8.05 -14.28 -14.89
CA LEU A 107 -8.56 -15.39 -14.08
C LEU A 107 -9.81 -16.02 -14.67
N ILE A 108 -10.71 -15.23 -15.25
CA ILE A 108 -11.87 -15.75 -15.99
C ILE A 108 -11.42 -16.55 -17.22
N GLU A 109 -10.47 -16.02 -18.00
CA GLU A 109 -9.88 -16.73 -19.15
C GLU A 109 -9.17 -18.03 -18.74
N ALA A 110 -8.57 -18.06 -17.55
CA ALA A 110 -7.94 -19.23 -16.96
C ALA A 110 -8.95 -20.28 -16.43
N GLY A 111 -10.25 -20.01 -16.51
CA GLY A 111 -11.31 -20.95 -16.15
C GLY A 111 -11.95 -20.71 -14.78
N ALA A 112 -11.74 -19.55 -14.15
CA ALA A 112 -12.47 -19.22 -12.92
C ALA A 112 -13.96 -19.08 -13.21
N ALA A 113 -14.81 -19.75 -12.42
CA ALA A 113 -16.26 -19.66 -12.57
C ALA A 113 -16.81 -18.27 -12.18
N ALA A 114 -16.14 -17.60 -11.25
CA ALA A 114 -16.44 -16.25 -10.80
C ALA A 114 -15.19 -15.60 -10.21
N VAL A 115 -15.11 -14.27 -10.30
CA VAL A 115 -14.06 -13.46 -9.68
C VAL A 115 -14.71 -12.26 -9.00
N THR A 116 -14.34 -12.01 -7.75
CA THR A 116 -14.75 -10.83 -6.99
C THR A 116 -13.55 -9.98 -6.63
N VAL A 117 -13.77 -8.67 -6.51
CA VAL A 117 -12.74 -7.69 -6.14
C VAL A 117 -13.27 -6.88 -4.98
N GLN A 118 -12.49 -6.78 -3.91
CA GLN A 118 -12.87 -6.06 -2.70
C GLN A 118 -11.77 -5.08 -2.27
N PRO A 119 -12.13 -3.90 -1.73
CA PRO A 119 -11.16 -3.09 -1.02
C PRO A 119 -10.69 -3.82 0.25
N VAL A 120 -9.47 -3.49 0.67
CA VAL A 120 -8.94 -3.86 1.98
C VAL A 120 -8.75 -2.58 2.79
N GLU A 121 -9.04 -2.62 4.08
CA GLU A 121 -8.89 -1.45 4.95
C GLU A 121 -7.45 -1.32 5.48
N TYR A 122 -6.85 -2.46 5.84
CA TYR A 122 -5.48 -2.55 6.34
C TYR A 122 -4.82 -3.82 5.84
N VAL A 123 -3.53 -3.74 5.51
CA VAL A 123 -2.70 -4.91 5.18
C VAL A 123 -1.51 -4.95 6.14
N PHE A 124 -1.60 -5.80 7.16
CA PHE A 124 -0.52 -6.02 8.11
C PHE A 124 0.46 -7.07 7.58
N GLU A 125 1.75 -6.77 7.69
CA GLU A 125 2.85 -7.68 7.37
C GLU A 125 3.80 -7.77 8.56
N ALA A 126 4.58 -8.85 8.63
CA ALA A 126 5.60 -9.02 9.65
C ALA A 126 6.66 -7.91 9.61
N ALA A 127 6.97 -7.39 8.42
CA ALA A 127 7.91 -6.29 8.23
C ALA A 127 7.25 -4.92 8.40
N ASN A 128 7.91 -4.05 9.17
CA ASN A 128 7.53 -2.65 9.31
C ASN A 128 8.71 -1.73 8.97
N PRO A 129 8.98 -1.47 7.68
CA PRO A 129 10.11 -0.65 7.25
C PRO A 129 10.14 0.76 7.85
N LEU A 130 8.95 1.33 8.17
CA LEU A 130 8.85 2.64 8.80
C LEU A 130 9.42 2.61 10.22
N TYR A 131 9.02 1.62 11.02
CA TYR A 131 9.56 1.46 12.37
C TYR A 131 11.03 1.03 12.34
N ASP A 132 11.40 0.10 11.46
CA ASP A 132 12.79 -0.37 11.33
C ASP A 132 13.73 0.80 11.01
N THR A 133 13.25 1.78 10.23
CA THR A 133 14.00 3.01 9.93
C THR A 133 14.13 3.93 11.14
N LEU A 134 13.07 4.09 11.93
CA LEU A 134 13.14 4.85 13.17
C LEU A 134 14.11 4.18 14.15
N ALA A 135 13.94 2.90 14.43
CA ALA A 135 14.78 2.15 15.36
C ALA A 135 16.27 2.28 15.03
N ARG A 136 16.63 2.10 13.75
CA ARG A 136 18.01 2.26 13.28
C ARG A 136 18.59 3.66 13.54
N ARG A 137 17.76 4.71 13.48
CA ARG A 137 18.18 6.10 13.77
C ARG A 137 18.22 6.43 15.26
N LEU A 138 17.57 5.64 16.10
CA LEU A 138 17.59 5.80 17.56
C LEU A 138 18.71 5.02 18.22
N ASP A 139 19.17 3.96 17.58
CA ASP A 139 20.22 3.06 18.08
C ASP A 139 21.62 3.38 17.52
N GLY A 140 21.73 4.33 16.58
CA GLY A 140 22.98 4.83 16.00
C GLY A 140 23.29 6.24 16.47
#